data_AF-A0A1F9NXP8-F1
#
_entry.id   AF-A0A1F9NXP8-F1
#
_cell.length_a   1.000
_cell.length_b   1.000
_cell.length_c   1.000
_cell.angle_alpha   90.00
_cell.angle_beta   90.00
_cell.angle_gamma   90.00
#
_symmetry.space_group_name_H-M   'P 1'
#
loop_
_entity.id
_entity.type
_entity.pdbx_description
1 polymer ?
#
loop_
_entity_poly.entity_id
_entity_poly.type
_entity_poly.pdbx_seq_one_letter_code
_entity_poly.pdbx_strand_id
1 'polypeptide(L)'
;MPFPFMGAALAAIAPELAKRGLDLLSGIFRGEDNQDADQVSEWIKEKTGIEVNDIAEGKITEDQWVKLKAFELEHQEQLIEYRKSMDAHALELEKLRMEDTKNSREAQSGRDKDEGLFIRWFTYIYAFLITGLTFVFIFMAAFFPALFDKDLPEQSWRIIDTVLGFLLGVGLSAIIQFYFGSSNGSAKKSEDISRMLKDQSWPHPFKNGGN
;
A
#
# COMPACT_ATOMS: atom_id res chain seq x y z
N MET A 1 24.59 22.60 -5.70
CA MET A 1 24.00 21.55 -6.56
C MET A 1 24.24 20.24 -5.83
N PRO A 2 23.21 19.45 -5.47
CA PRO A 2 23.43 18.20 -4.74
C PRO A 2 23.89 17.13 -5.73
N PHE A 3 25.04 16.51 -5.46
CA PHE A 3 25.57 15.42 -6.27
C PHE A 3 24.81 14.12 -5.95
N PRO A 4 24.08 13.52 -6.91
CA PRO A 4 23.13 12.44 -6.63
C PRO A 4 23.74 11.02 -6.68
N PHE A 5 25.04 10.85 -6.42
CA PHE A 5 25.73 9.56 -6.65
C PHE A 5 26.50 8.99 -5.45
N MET A 6 26.52 9.61 -4.26
CA MET A 6 27.32 9.10 -3.13
C MET A 6 26.69 7.96 -2.33
N GLY A 7 25.36 7.83 -2.23
CA GLY A 7 24.75 6.85 -1.31
C GLY A 7 25.17 5.38 -1.51
N ALA A 8 25.25 4.91 -2.77
CA ALA A 8 25.70 3.55 -3.05
C ALA A 8 27.21 3.35 -2.86
N ALA A 9 28.00 4.39 -3.10
CA ALA A 9 29.45 4.37 -2.90
C ALA A 9 29.82 4.38 -1.41
N LEU A 10 29.10 5.17 -0.61
CA LEU A 10 29.26 5.23 0.85
C LEU A 10 28.92 3.89 1.52
N ALA A 11 27.79 3.27 1.14
CA ALA A 11 27.42 1.94 1.64
C ALA A 11 28.41 0.83 1.25
N ALA A 12 29.06 0.96 0.09
CA ALA A 12 30.07 0.02 -0.38
C ALA A 12 31.39 0.07 0.41
N ILE A 13 31.61 1.11 1.22
CA ILE A 13 32.84 1.32 2.00
C ILE A 13 32.75 0.69 3.39
N ALA A 14 31.53 0.54 3.93
CA ALA A 14 31.28 -0.12 5.20
C ALA A 14 32.01 -1.48 5.38
N PRO A 15 31.98 -2.43 4.43
CA PRO A 15 32.70 -3.70 4.59
C PRO A 15 34.23 -3.54 4.63
N GLU A 16 34.79 -2.53 3.97
CA GLU A 16 36.24 -2.31 3.94
C GLU A 16 36.75 -1.64 5.23
N LEU A 17 35.95 -0.73 5.79
CA LEU A 17 36.18 -0.15 7.12
C LEU A 17 36.09 -1.22 8.22
N ALA A 18 35.08 -2.10 8.16
CA ALA A 18 34.89 -3.19 9.12
C ALA A 18 36.07 -4.17 9.13
N LYS A 19 36.61 -4.55 7.95
CA LYS A 19 37.78 -5.45 7.85
C LYS A 19 39.03 -4.89 8.53
N ARG A 20 39.16 -3.55 8.61
CA ARG A 20 40.29 -2.86 9.24
C ARG A 20 40.03 -2.51 10.72
N GLY A 21 38.88 -2.92 11.26
CA GLY A 21 38.49 -2.73 12.65
C GLY A 21 37.93 -1.35 12.97
N LEU A 22 37.43 -0.62 11.95
CA LEU A 22 36.73 0.65 12.12
C LEU A 22 35.22 0.42 12.18
N ASP A 23 34.77 -0.25 13.24
CA ASP A 23 33.41 -0.76 13.38
C ASP A 23 32.37 0.36 13.51
N LEU A 24 32.71 1.50 14.13
CA LEU A 24 31.76 2.60 14.32
C LEU A 24 31.53 3.35 13.01
N LEU A 25 32.60 3.65 12.28
CA LEU A 25 32.48 4.24 10.95
C LEU A 25 31.76 3.27 10.00
N SER A 26 32.10 1.98 10.03
CA SER A 26 31.41 0.98 9.20
C SER A 26 29.91 0.90 9.49
N GLY A 27 29.50 1.06 10.75
CA GLY A 27 28.10 1.02 11.17
C GLY A 27 27.31 2.21 10.63
N ILE A 28 27.91 3.40 10.62
CA ILE A 28 27.29 4.62 10.09
C ILE A 28 27.11 4.52 8.57
N PHE A 29 28.14 4.07 7.85
CA PHE A 29 28.08 3.93 6.40
C PHE A 29 27.20 2.77 5.92
N ARG A 30 26.82 1.83 6.79
CA ARG A 30 25.92 0.70 6.45
C ARG A 30 24.44 1.09 6.49
N GLY A 31 24.08 2.25 7.02
CA GLY A 31 22.70 2.74 7.10
C GLY A 31 22.07 2.93 5.72
N GLU A 32 20.74 2.76 5.66
CA GLU A 32 19.95 2.92 4.42
C GLU A 32 19.64 4.40 4.12
N ASP A 33 19.79 5.28 5.13
CA ASP A 33 19.61 6.72 5.02
C ASP A 33 20.95 7.43 4.83
N ASN A 34 21.08 8.17 3.73
CA ASN A 34 22.37 8.69 3.25
C ASN A 34 22.75 10.05 3.86
N GLN A 35 21.80 10.78 4.46
CA GLN A 35 22.05 12.14 4.95
C GLN A 35 23.08 12.20 6.09
N ASP A 36 23.08 11.16 6.91
CA ASP A 36 23.94 11.03 8.09
C ASP A 36 25.33 10.51 7.69
N ALA A 37 25.38 9.59 6.73
CA ALA A 37 26.62 9.11 6.12
C ALA A 37 27.34 10.23 5.34
N ASP A 38 26.59 11.11 4.68
CA ASP A 38 27.12 12.27 3.95
C ASP A 38 27.81 13.26 4.92
N GLN A 39 27.19 13.57 6.07
CA GLN A 39 27.77 14.46 7.10
C GLN A 39 29.07 13.91 7.68
N VAL A 40 29.11 12.61 8.00
CA VAL A 40 30.33 11.97 8.51
C VAL A 40 31.41 11.90 7.42
N SER A 41 31.03 11.76 6.15
CA SER A 41 31.98 11.81 5.02
C SER A 41 32.60 13.20 4.84
N GLU A 42 31.82 14.27 4.98
CA GLU A 42 32.31 15.66 4.93
C GLU A 42 33.23 15.95 6.12
N TRP A 43 32.87 15.45 7.31
CA TRP A 43 33.67 15.64 8.51
C TRP A 43 35.02 14.91 8.44
N ILE A 44 35.04 13.69 7.90
CA ILE A 44 36.29 12.96 7.61
C ILE A 44 37.12 13.74 6.59
N LYS A 45 36.50 14.28 5.53
CA LYS A 45 37.19 15.10 4.53
C LYS A 45 37.79 16.37 5.13
N GLU A 46 37.07 17.06 6.01
CA GLU A 46 37.52 18.28 6.66
C GLU A 46 38.67 18.03 7.65
N LYS A 47 38.59 16.97 8.45
CA LYS A 47 39.55 16.68 9.53
C LYS A 47 40.77 15.90 9.07
N THR A 48 40.60 14.98 8.12
CA THR A 48 41.67 14.08 7.68
C THR A 48 42.16 14.38 6.26
N GLY A 49 41.41 15.16 5.49
CA GLY A 49 41.70 15.44 4.08
C GLY A 49 41.46 14.24 3.14
N ILE A 50 40.85 13.17 3.64
CA ILE A 50 40.63 11.92 2.89
C ILE A 50 39.22 11.95 2.30
N GLU A 51 39.09 11.75 0.99
CA GLU A 51 37.79 11.55 0.37
C GLU A 51 37.34 10.11 0.58
N VAL A 52 36.11 9.95 1.07
CA VAL A 52 35.54 8.63 1.37
C VAL A 52 35.46 7.76 0.11
N ASN A 53 35.28 8.36 -1.08
CA ASN A 53 35.32 7.66 -2.36
C ASN A 53 36.68 6.99 -2.67
N ASP A 54 37.80 7.55 -2.20
CA ASP A 54 39.12 6.93 -2.39
C ASP A 54 39.25 5.62 -1.57
N ILE A 55 38.45 5.48 -0.50
CA ILE A 55 38.37 4.26 0.33
C ILE A 55 37.73 3.14 -0.48
N ALA A 56 36.66 3.43 -1.23
CA ALA A 56 35.99 2.47 -2.12
C ALA A 56 36.89 2.01 -3.27
N GLU A 57 37.71 2.93 -3.80
CA GLU A 57 38.60 2.64 -4.93
C GLU A 57 39.94 2.01 -4.51
N GLY A 58 40.16 1.79 -3.20
CA GLY A 58 41.38 1.16 -2.68
C GLY A 58 42.65 1.99 -2.87
N LYS A 59 42.52 3.31 -3.09
CA LYS A 59 43.64 4.22 -3.39
C LYS A 59 44.33 4.80 -2.14
N ILE A 60 44.02 4.25 -0.98
CA ILE A 60 44.41 4.80 0.32
C ILE A 60 45.70 4.16 0.81
N THR A 61 46.60 5.00 1.31
CA THR A 61 47.91 4.60 1.84
C THR A 61 47.77 4.15 3.30
N GLU A 62 48.64 3.26 3.79
CA GLU A 62 48.59 2.76 5.18
C GLU A 62 48.63 3.89 6.23
N ASP A 63 49.32 5.00 5.95
CA ASP A 63 49.35 6.19 6.81
C ASP A 63 47.98 6.91 6.93
N GLN A 64 47.16 6.85 5.88
CA GLN A 64 45.81 7.43 5.88
C GLN A 64 44.84 6.55 6.70
N TRP A 65 45.05 5.23 6.70
CA TRP A 65 44.31 4.31 7.59
C TRP A 65 44.60 4.57 9.07
N VAL A 66 45.86 4.86 9.41
CA VAL A 66 46.25 5.22 10.79
C VAL A 66 45.56 6.51 11.23
N LYS A 67 45.44 7.51 10.34
CA LYS A 67 44.72 8.76 10.62
C LYS A 67 43.23 8.55 10.83
N LEU A 68 42.59 7.71 10.00
CA LEU A 68 41.18 7.33 10.16
C LEU A 68 40.92 6.62 11.51
N LYS A 69 41.82 5.72 11.90
CA LYS A 69 41.72 5.02 13.18
C LYS A 69 41.94 5.94 14.38
N ALA A 70 42.90 6.86 14.29
CA ALA A 70 43.10 7.88 15.31
C ALA A 70 41.88 8.80 15.44
N PHE A 71 41.27 9.17 14.30
CA PHE A 71 40.05 9.97 14.26
C PHE A 71 38.85 9.27 14.90
N GLU A 72 38.63 7.98 14.60
CA GLU A 72 37.56 7.18 15.22
C GLU A 72 37.73 7.07 16.74
N LEU A 73 38.98 6.89 17.22
CA LEU A 73 39.27 6.86 18.65
C LEU A 73 39.06 8.22 19.33
N GLU A 74 39.44 9.31 18.68
CA GLU A 74 39.29 10.66 19.21
C GLU A 74 37.81 11.10 19.26
N HIS A 75 37.01 10.65 18.31
CA HIS A 75 35.61 11.08 18.15
C HIS A 75 34.60 9.97 18.48
N GLN A 76 35.04 8.93 19.19
CA GLN A 76 34.25 7.75 19.50
C GLN A 76 32.88 8.07 20.13
N GLU A 77 32.85 9.00 21.10
CA GLU A 77 31.61 9.36 21.80
C GLU A 77 30.59 10.03 20.85
N GLN A 78 31.06 10.90 19.96
CA GLN A 78 30.23 11.58 18.97
C GLN A 78 29.69 10.59 17.93
N LEU A 79 30.51 9.63 17.48
CA LEU A 79 30.07 8.57 16.56
C LEU A 79 29.02 7.64 17.21
N ILE A 80 29.14 7.37 18.50
CA ILE A 80 28.16 6.57 19.26
C ILE A 80 26.83 7.32 19.39
N GLU A 81 26.87 8.61 19.70
CA GLU A 81 25.67 9.45 19.79
C GLU A 81 24.95 9.55 18.43
N TYR A 82 25.72 9.75 17.36
CA TYR A 82 25.20 9.82 16.00
C TYR A 82 24.53 8.51 15.57
N ARG A 83 25.14 7.37 15.90
CA ARG A 83 24.53 6.06 15.65
C ARG A 83 23.23 5.87 16.45
N LYS A 84 23.20 6.33 17.70
CA LYS A 84 22.01 6.25 18.55
C LYS A 84 20.85 7.08 18.00
N SER A 85 21.12 8.26 17.43
CA SER A 85 20.08 9.04 16.75
C SER A 85 19.57 8.34 15.49
N MET A 86 20.44 7.73 14.69
CA MET A 86 20.03 6.96 13.51
C MET A 86 19.07 5.82 13.88
N ASP A 87 19.42 5.02 14.89
CA ASP A 87 18.57 3.91 15.35
C ASP A 87 17.21 4.41 15.89
N ALA A 88 17.19 5.58 16.54
CA ALA A 88 15.95 6.20 17.02
C ALA A 88 15.05 6.66 15.87
N HIS A 89 15.62 7.31 14.85
CA HIS A 89 14.87 7.74 13.66
C HIS A 89 14.32 6.55 12.86
N ALA A 90 15.10 5.49 12.69
CA ALA A 90 14.65 4.27 12.04
C ALA A 90 13.43 3.65 12.76
N LEU A 91 13.48 3.61 14.10
CA LEU A 91 12.40 3.07 14.92
C LEU A 91 11.15 3.96 14.89
N GLU A 92 11.32 5.28 14.84
CA GLU A 92 10.23 6.24 14.68
C GLU A 92 9.54 6.10 13.31
N LEU A 93 10.31 5.97 12.24
CA LEU A 93 9.78 5.70 10.90
C LEU A 93 9.04 4.37 10.84
N GLU A 94 9.54 3.33 11.49
CA GLU A 94 8.86 2.04 11.56
C GLU A 94 7.53 2.15 12.33
N LYS A 95 7.50 2.91 13.43
CA LYS A 95 6.26 3.21 14.17
C LYS A 95 5.25 3.96 13.31
N LEU A 96 5.67 5.00 12.59
CA LEU A 96 4.80 5.76 11.69
C LEU A 96 4.25 4.86 10.57
N ARG A 97 5.08 3.98 9.99
CA ARG A 97 4.62 3.00 8.99
C ARG A 97 3.63 1.99 9.57
N MET A 98 3.84 1.53 10.80
CA MET A 98 2.90 0.66 11.50
C MET A 98 1.58 1.38 11.82
N GLU A 99 1.64 2.68 12.13
CA GLU A 99 0.47 3.50 12.41
C GLU A 99 -0.33 3.78 11.14
N ASP A 100 0.32 4.12 10.02
CA ASP A 100 -0.31 4.29 8.72
C ASP A 100 -0.99 3.01 8.22
N THR A 101 -0.35 1.86 8.41
CA THR A 101 -0.95 0.58 8.04
C THR A 101 -2.11 0.17 8.95
N LYS A 102 -2.07 0.52 10.24
CA LYS A 102 -3.20 0.35 11.16
C LYS A 102 -4.36 1.27 10.77
N ASN A 103 -4.10 2.54 10.53
CA ASN A 103 -5.09 3.53 10.11
C ASN A 103 -5.74 3.13 8.77
N SER A 104 -4.97 2.60 7.82
CA SER A 104 -5.50 2.10 6.54
C SER A 104 -6.43 0.88 6.72
N ARG A 105 -6.11 -0.04 7.63
CA ARG A 105 -6.97 -1.19 7.96
C ARG A 105 -8.23 -0.77 8.71
N GLU A 106 -8.10 0.19 9.62
CA GLU A 106 -9.23 0.76 10.36
C GLU A 106 -10.16 1.57 9.45
N ALA A 107 -9.62 2.39 8.55
CA ALA A 107 -10.37 3.15 7.55
C ALA A 107 -11.16 2.23 6.60
N GLN A 108 -10.61 1.07 6.25
CA GLN A 108 -11.32 0.08 5.45
C GLN A 108 -12.45 -0.61 6.25
N SER A 109 -12.24 -0.85 7.54
CA SER A 109 -13.28 -1.42 8.44
C SER A 109 -14.35 -0.41 8.90
N GLY A 110 -14.04 0.89 8.86
CA GLY A 110 -14.94 1.99 9.21
C GLY A 110 -15.84 2.41 8.06
N ARG A 111 -15.38 2.25 6.81
CA ARG A 111 -16.20 2.50 5.61
C ARG A 111 -17.46 1.64 5.58
N ASP A 112 -17.36 0.38 6.00
CA ASP A 112 -18.50 -0.53 6.08
C ASP A 112 -19.46 -0.22 7.25
N LYS A 113 -19.05 0.60 8.22
CA LYS A 113 -19.83 0.90 9.44
C LYS A 113 -20.56 2.24 9.37
N ASP A 114 -20.01 3.23 8.66
CA ASP A 114 -20.57 4.59 8.52
C ASP A 114 -21.25 4.85 7.16
N GLU A 115 -21.65 3.80 6.46
CA GLU A 115 -22.66 3.95 5.41
C GLU A 115 -24.02 4.21 6.08
N GLY A 116 -24.37 5.49 6.21
CA GLY A 116 -25.66 5.91 6.75
C GLY A 116 -26.81 5.09 6.15
N LEU A 117 -27.86 4.84 6.94
CA LEU A 117 -28.99 3.96 6.55
C LEU A 117 -29.50 4.24 5.13
N PHE A 118 -29.42 5.48 4.64
CA PHE A 118 -29.79 5.81 3.27
C PHE A 118 -28.96 5.08 2.19
N ILE A 119 -27.64 4.95 2.33
CA ILE A 119 -26.76 4.32 1.33
C ILE A 119 -27.02 2.81 1.27
N ARG A 120 -27.17 2.17 2.45
CA ARG A 120 -27.50 0.74 2.53
C ARG A 120 -28.86 0.43 1.92
N TRP A 121 -29.83 1.33 2.05
CA TRP A 121 -31.18 1.14 1.51
C TRP A 121 -31.32 1.66 0.08
N PHE A 122 -30.40 2.51 -0.41
CA PHE A 122 -30.43 3.10 -1.74
C PHE A 122 -30.49 2.02 -2.81
N THR A 123 -29.66 0.97 -2.73
CA THR A 123 -29.68 -0.13 -3.70
C THR A 123 -31.02 -0.86 -3.72
N TYR A 124 -31.60 -1.13 -2.55
CA TYR A 124 -32.91 -1.79 -2.45
C TYR A 124 -34.05 -0.90 -2.96
N ILE A 125 -34.03 0.39 -2.61
CA ILE A 125 -35.00 1.40 -3.07
C ILE A 125 -34.90 1.56 -4.59
N TYR A 126 -33.69 1.66 -5.12
CA TYR A 126 -33.43 1.76 -6.56
C TYR A 126 -33.90 0.52 -7.31
N ALA A 127 -33.57 -0.68 -6.81
CA ALA A 127 -34.04 -1.94 -7.39
C ALA A 127 -35.58 -2.05 -7.36
N PHE A 128 -36.21 -1.68 -6.25
CA PHE A 128 -37.67 -1.68 -6.13
C PHE A 128 -38.32 -0.65 -7.06
N LEU A 129 -37.77 0.55 -7.16
CA LEU A 129 -38.28 1.61 -8.03
C LEU A 129 -38.19 1.20 -9.50
N ILE A 130 -37.04 0.71 -9.96
CA ILE A 130 -36.90 0.25 -11.35
C ILE A 130 -37.80 -0.94 -11.65
N THR A 131 -37.86 -1.93 -10.75
CA THR A 131 -38.73 -3.11 -10.94
C THR A 131 -40.20 -2.70 -10.97
N GLY A 132 -40.62 -1.78 -10.10
CA GLY A 132 -41.98 -1.25 -10.10
C GLY A 132 -42.29 -0.47 -11.36
N LEU A 133 -41.39 0.40 -11.81
CA LEU A 133 -41.59 1.24 -12.99
C LEU A 133 -41.64 0.41 -14.28
N THR A 134 -40.80 -0.63 -14.39
CA THR A 134 -40.82 -1.59 -15.50
C THR A 134 -42.10 -2.43 -15.51
N PHE A 135 -42.54 -2.90 -14.34
CA PHE A 135 -43.81 -3.62 -14.22
C PHE A 135 -45.01 -2.76 -14.61
N VAL A 136 -45.08 -1.51 -14.12
CA VAL A 136 -46.13 -0.56 -14.48
C VAL A 136 -46.11 -0.25 -15.98
N PHE A 137 -44.93 -0.08 -16.57
CA PHE A 137 -44.79 0.14 -18.01
C PHE A 137 -45.32 -1.03 -18.83
N ILE A 138 -44.92 -2.27 -18.50
CA ILE A 138 -45.41 -3.48 -19.19
C ILE A 138 -46.91 -3.65 -18.99
N PHE A 139 -47.41 -3.43 -17.77
CA PHE A 139 -48.83 -3.53 -17.46
C PHE A 139 -49.64 -2.49 -18.27
N MET A 140 -49.18 -1.25 -18.34
CA MET A 140 -49.83 -0.23 -19.17
C MET A 140 -49.74 -0.60 -20.66
N ALA A 141 -48.58 -1.01 -21.17
CA ALA A 141 -48.45 -1.40 -22.57
C ALA A 141 -49.37 -2.57 -22.97
N ALA A 142 -49.51 -3.58 -22.12
CA ALA A 142 -50.30 -4.78 -22.40
C ALA A 142 -51.81 -4.60 -22.15
N PHE A 143 -52.19 -3.90 -21.08
CA PHE A 143 -53.59 -3.81 -20.63
C PHE A 143 -54.27 -2.49 -20.98
N PHE A 144 -53.55 -1.41 -21.30
CA PHE A 144 -54.17 -0.13 -21.67
C PHE A 144 -55.07 -0.20 -22.92
N PRO A 145 -54.69 -0.87 -24.03
CA PRO A 145 -55.63 -1.04 -25.15
C PRO A 145 -56.86 -1.88 -24.78
N ALA A 146 -56.70 -2.88 -23.90
CA ALA A 146 -57.79 -3.74 -23.45
C ALA A 146 -58.71 -3.08 -22.40
N LEU A 147 -58.20 -2.12 -21.62
CA LEU A 147 -58.95 -1.47 -20.53
C LEU A 147 -59.73 -0.24 -20.99
N PHE A 148 -59.24 0.45 -22.03
CA PHE A 148 -59.82 1.71 -22.50
C PHE A 148 -60.54 1.61 -23.86
N ASP A 149 -60.68 0.39 -24.42
CA ASP A 149 -61.38 0.12 -25.69
C ASP A 149 -60.94 1.09 -26.82
N LYS A 150 -59.66 1.48 -26.79
CA LYS A 150 -59.04 2.38 -27.75
C LYS A 150 -57.85 1.69 -28.36
N ASP A 151 -57.94 1.45 -29.66
CA ASP A 151 -56.79 1.02 -30.45
C ASP A 151 -55.70 2.10 -30.39
N LEU A 152 -54.54 1.70 -29.89
CA LEU A 152 -53.35 2.54 -29.92
C LEU A 152 -52.92 2.76 -31.39
N PRO A 153 -52.48 3.98 -31.75
CA PRO A 153 -51.91 4.24 -33.06
C PRO A 153 -50.77 3.25 -33.36
N GLU A 154 -50.64 2.81 -34.62
CA GLU A 154 -49.59 1.87 -35.05
C GLU A 154 -48.17 2.36 -34.69
N GLN A 155 -47.98 3.68 -34.67
CA GLN A 155 -46.73 4.31 -34.26
C GLN A 155 -46.40 4.09 -32.77
N SER A 156 -47.41 4.01 -31.90
CA SER A 156 -47.25 3.74 -30.46
C SER A 156 -46.81 2.29 -30.22
N TRP A 157 -47.35 1.32 -30.97
CA TRP A 157 -46.92 -0.07 -30.91
C TRP A 157 -45.43 -0.24 -31.24
N ARG A 158 -44.95 0.44 -32.29
CA ARG A 158 -43.53 0.41 -32.65
C ARG A 158 -42.61 0.94 -31.53
N ILE A 159 -43.03 2.00 -30.84
CA ILE A 159 -42.28 2.56 -29.72
C ILE A 159 -42.27 1.58 -28.55
N ILE A 160 -43.43 0.97 -28.22
CA ILE A 160 -43.56 -0.03 -27.17
C ILE A 160 -42.63 -1.22 -27.43
N ASP A 161 -42.64 -1.78 -28.64
CA ASP A 161 -41.79 -2.92 -29.01
C ASP A 161 -40.30 -2.58 -28.93
N THR A 162 -39.91 -1.36 -29.33
CA THR A 162 -38.53 -0.89 -29.23
C THR A 162 -38.08 -0.76 -27.78
N VAL A 163 -38.93 -0.20 -26.92
CA VAL A 163 -38.63 -0.03 -25.48
C VAL A 163 -38.61 -1.39 -24.78
N LEU A 164 -39.55 -2.29 -25.08
CA LEU A 164 -39.55 -3.66 -24.54
C LEU A 164 -38.30 -4.43 -24.97
N GLY A 165 -37.92 -4.35 -26.26
CA GLY A 165 -36.70 -4.96 -26.77
C GLY A 165 -35.45 -4.42 -26.08
N PHE A 166 -35.37 -3.11 -25.85
CA PHE A 166 -34.28 -2.48 -25.12
C PHE A 166 -34.23 -2.93 -23.65
N LEU A 167 -35.37 -2.95 -22.94
CA LEU A 167 -35.45 -3.39 -21.55
C LEU A 167 -35.03 -4.86 -21.40
N LEU A 168 -35.50 -5.73 -22.30
CA LEU A 168 -35.11 -7.15 -22.30
C LEU A 168 -33.63 -7.30 -22.63
N GLY A 169 -33.12 -6.62 -23.65
CA GLY A 169 -31.72 -6.71 -24.05
C GLY A 169 -30.75 -6.20 -22.99
N VAL A 170 -30.95 -4.97 -22.51
CA VAL A 170 -30.09 -4.34 -21.51
C VAL A 170 -30.28 -4.96 -20.13
N GLY A 171 -31.54 -5.21 -19.73
CA GLY A 171 -31.86 -5.78 -18.43
C GLY A 171 -31.36 -7.22 -18.28
N LEU A 172 -31.63 -8.09 -19.26
CA LEU A 172 -31.15 -9.48 -19.23
C LEU A 172 -29.62 -9.53 -19.25
N SER A 173 -28.99 -8.69 -20.08
CA SER A 173 -27.52 -8.59 -20.13
C SER A 173 -26.94 -8.11 -18.80
N ALA A 174 -27.54 -7.10 -18.15
CA ALA A 174 -27.12 -6.63 -16.85
C ALA A 174 -27.29 -7.70 -15.75
N ILE A 175 -28.38 -8.48 -15.77
CA ILE A 175 -28.61 -9.59 -14.83
C ILE A 175 -27.54 -10.67 -15.04
N ILE A 176 -27.30 -11.09 -16.29
CA ILE A 176 -26.27 -12.09 -16.59
C ILE A 176 -24.89 -11.58 -16.15
N GLN A 177 -24.54 -10.33 -16.46
CA GLN A 177 -23.27 -9.74 -16.04
C GLN A 177 -23.16 -9.61 -14.51
N PHE A 178 -24.24 -9.32 -13.80
CA PHE A 178 -24.24 -9.26 -12.34
C PHE A 178 -23.98 -10.65 -11.72
N TYR A 179 -24.69 -11.68 -12.19
CA TYR A 179 -24.56 -13.04 -11.65
C TYR A 179 -23.26 -13.75 -12.09
N PHE A 180 -22.79 -13.52 -13.32
CA PHE A 180 -21.65 -14.23 -13.91
C PHE A 180 -20.38 -13.39 -14.07
N GLY A 181 -20.46 -12.06 -13.95
CA GLY A 181 -19.35 -11.15 -14.26
C GLY A 181 -18.43 -10.82 -13.09
N SER A 182 -18.95 -10.57 -11.87
CA SER A 182 -18.06 -10.31 -10.72
C SER A 182 -18.68 -10.38 -9.32
N SER A 183 -19.99 -10.17 -9.16
CA SER A 183 -20.57 -9.95 -7.82
C SER A 183 -20.45 -11.17 -6.90
N ASN A 184 -20.61 -12.39 -7.42
CA ASN A 184 -20.45 -13.62 -6.64
C ASN A 184 -18.97 -14.05 -6.49
N GLY A 185 -18.13 -13.73 -7.49
CA GLY A 185 -16.71 -14.05 -7.47
C GLY A 185 -15.91 -13.19 -6.49
N SER A 186 -16.26 -11.90 -6.37
CA SER A 186 -15.60 -10.94 -5.49
C SER A 186 -15.89 -11.22 -4.01
N ALA A 187 -17.15 -11.50 -3.69
CA ALA A 187 -17.57 -11.85 -2.34
C ALA A 187 -16.90 -13.14 -1.83
N LYS A 188 -16.88 -14.19 -2.68
CA LYS A 188 -16.24 -15.47 -2.35
C LYS A 188 -14.72 -15.34 -2.23
N LYS A 189 -14.08 -14.55 -3.09
CA LYS A 189 -12.64 -14.30 -3.04
C LYS A 189 -12.22 -13.51 -1.79
N SER A 190 -13.01 -12.52 -1.37
CA SER A 190 -12.77 -11.79 -0.12
C SER A 190 -12.95 -12.66 1.12
N GLU A 191 -13.92 -13.60 1.09
CA GLU A 191 -14.11 -14.56 2.17
C GLU A 191 -12.95 -15.56 2.26
N ASP A 192 -12.50 -16.11 1.12
CA ASP A 192 -11.36 -17.03 1.06
C ASP A 192 -10.06 -16.36 1.51
N ILE A 193 -9.79 -15.11 1.09
CA ILE A 193 -8.63 -14.34 1.56
C ILE A 193 -8.70 -14.10 3.07
N SER A 194 -9.89 -13.81 3.61
CA SER A 194 -10.09 -13.60 5.05
C SER A 194 -9.87 -14.88 5.86
N ARG A 195 -10.27 -16.04 5.32
CA ARG A 195 -9.99 -17.37 5.92
C ARG A 195 -8.50 -17.69 5.90
N MET A 196 -7.82 -17.44 4.78
CA MET A 196 -6.36 -17.66 4.65
C MET A 196 -5.56 -16.78 5.60
N LEU A 197 -5.93 -15.51 5.79
CA LEU A 197 -5.28 -14.61 6.74
C LEU A 197 -5.51 -15.01 8.21
N LYS A 198 -6.67 -15.61 8.51
CA LYS A 198 -6.99 -16.14 9.85
C LYS A 198 -6.21 -17.42 10.17
N ASP A 199 -6.03 -18.31 9.19
CA ASP A 199 -5.19 -19.51 9.35
C ASP A 199 -3.69 -19.17 9.43
N GLN A 200 -3.25 -18.11 8.74
CA GLN A 200 -1.85 -17.69 8.76
C GLN A 200 -1.43 -16.99 10.07
N SER A 201 -2.39 -16.52 10.88
CA SER A 201 -2.14 -15.73 12.10
C SER A 201 -2.07 -16.53 13.42
N TRP A 202 -2.05 -17.87 13.38
CA TRP A 202 -1.82 -18.66 14.61
C TRP A 202 -1.21 -20.06 14.43
N PRO A 203 0.10 -20.22 14.66
CA PRO A 203 0.64 -21.25 15.53
C PRO A 203 1.01 -20.54 16.85
N HIS A 204 0.55 -20.99 18.02
CA HIS A 204 1.34 -21.76 18.99
C HIS A 204 0.47 -21.95 20.26
N PRO A 205 0.67 -23.01 21.05
CA PRO A 205 1.69 -22.90 22.08
C PRO A 205 2.62 -24.11 22.10
N PHE A 206 3.90 -23.82 22.30
CA PHE A 206 4.88 -24.81 22.74
C PHE A 206 4.34 -25.54 23.96
N LYS A 207 4.06 -26.84 23.80
CA LYS A 207 3.92 -27.75 24.93
C LYS A 207 5.30 -27.82 25.59
N ASN A 208 5.45 -27.08 26.69
CA ASN A 208 6.64 -27.08 27.50
C ASN A 208 6.82 -28.50 28.06
N GLY A 209 7.95 -29.15 27.74
CA GLY A 209 8.37 -30.37 28.41
C GLY A 209 8.75 -30.04 29.85
N GLY A 210 8.26 -30.84 30.80
CA GLY A 210 8.57 -30.66 32.22
C GLY A 210 7.67 -31.46 33.15
N ASN A 211 7.80 -32.79 33.11
CA ASN A 211 8.04 -33.66 34.27
C ASN A 211 8.19 -35.12 33.80
#